data_AF-A0A2E0KD57-F1
#
_entry.id   AF-A0A2E0KD57-F1
#
_cell.length_a   1.000
_cell.length_b   1.000
_cell.length_c   1.000
_cell.angle_alpha   90.00
_cell.angle_beta   90.00
_cell.angle_gamma   90.00
#
_symmetry.space_group_name_H-M   'P 1'
#
loop_
_entity.id
_entity.type
_entity.pdbx_description
1 polymer ?
#
loop_
_entity_poly.entity_id
_entity_poly.type
_entity_poly.pdbx_seq_one_letter_code
_entity_poly.pdbx_strand_id
1 'polypeptide(L)' 'MDSTPAMPRHTLGRLVGLMSLEERARNCRSRSEAQDCIRKADATKRELWGTTEGSMDGHL' A
#
# COMPACT_ATOMS: atom_id res chain seq x y z
N MET A 1 -13.21 26.71 -8.35
CA MET A 1 -13.74 25.88 -7.24
C MET A 1 -13.16 24.50 -7.45
N ASP A 2 -12.10 24.19 -6.72
CA ASP A 2 -11.41 22.90 -6.81
C ASP A 2 -12.23 21.86 -6.03
N SER A 3 -13.12 21.16 -6.74
CA SER A 3 -13.93 20.10 -6.17
C SER A 3 -13.15 18.80 -6.25
N THR A 4 -12.14 18.65 -5.37
CA THR A 4 -11.54 17.35 -5.14
C THR A 4 -12.63 16.46 -4.55
N PRO A 5 -13.04 15.35 -5.20
CA PRO A 5 -14.07 14.48 -4.66
C PRO A 5 -13.62 13.98 -3.29
N ALA A 6 -14.48 14.15 -2.27
CA ALA A 6 -14.20 13.68 -0.93
C ALA A 6 -13.90 12.17 -0.98
N MET A 7 -12.65 11.81 -0.74
CA MET A 7 -12.20 10.43 -0.70
C MET A 7 -13.08 9.66 0.30
N PRO A 8 -13.62 8.48 -0.08
CA PRO A 8 -14.38 7.66 0.86
C PRO A 8 -13.57 7.47 2.14
N ARG A 9 -14.19 7.64 3.32
CA ARG A 9 -13.51 7.56 4.62
C ARG A 9 -12.68 6.28 4.78
N HIS A 10 -13.13 5.21 4.15
CA HIS A 10 -12.45 3.93 4.09
C HIS A 10 -11.11 3.99 3.30
N THR A 11 -11.04 4.77 2.22
CA THR A 11 -9.84 4.99 1.42
C THR A 11 -8.77 5.76 2.20
N LEU A 12 -9.16 6.81 2.92
CA LEU A 12 -8.23 7.58 3.75
C LEU A 12 -7.62 6.71 4.87
N GLY A 13 -8.46 5.92 5.57
CA GLY A 13 -7.97 5.00 6.60
C GLY A 13 -6.97 3.98 6.06
N ARG A 14 -7.18 3.50 4.84
CA ARG A 14 -6.27 2.57 4.16
C ARG A 14 -4.95 3.21 3.73
N LEU A 15 -4.98 4.46 3.26
CA LEU A 15 -3.76 5.21 2.97
C LEU A 15 -2.91 5.45 4.22
N VAL A 16 -3.55 5.83 5.33
CA VAL A 16 -2.87 5.98 6.63
C VAL A 16 -2.28 4.63 7.10
N GLY A 17 -3.03 3.54 6.90
CA GLY A 17 -2.53 2.18 7.16
C GLY A 17 -1.30 1.84 6.35
N LEU A 18 -1.27 2.19 5.07
CA LEU A 18 -0.12 1.97 4.19
C LEU A 18 1.11 2.78 4.63
N MET A 19 0.95 4.06 4.95
CA MET A 19 2.02 4.90 5.49
C MET A 19 2.60 4.33 6.80
N SER A 20 1.73 3.78 7.66
CA SER A 20 2.15 3.14 8.91
C SER A 20 2.98 1.87 8.67
N LEU A 21 2.65 1.10 7.62
CA LEU A 21 3.43 -0.08 7.23
C LEU A 21 4.81 0.31 6.67
N GLU A 22 4.90 1.40 5.92
CA GLU A 22 6.16 1.92 5.38
C GLU A 22 7.11 2.44 6.48
N GLU A 23 6.56 3.11 7.50
CA GLU A 23 7.33 3.50 8.70
C GLU A 23 7.84 2.27 9.47
N ARG A 24 7.01 1.23 9.59
CA ARG A 24 7.43 -0.03 10.24
C ARG A 24 8.49 -0.78 9.42
N ALA A 25 8.38 -0.79 8.10
CA ALA A 25 9.33 -1.44 7.22
C ALA A 25 10.75 -0.88 7.37
N ARG A 26 10.89 0.42 7.64
CA ARG A 26 12.18 1.07 7.94
C ARG A 26 12.85 0.57 9.22
N ASN A 27 12.11 -0.08 10.11
CA ASN A 27 12.58 -0.54 11.42
C ASN A 27 12.65 -2.07 11.54
N CYS A 28 12.36 -2.81 10.46
CA CYS A 28 12.46 -4.29 10.48
C CYS A 28 13.89 -4.75 10.78
N ARG A 29 14.02 -5.71 11.71
CA ARG A 29 15.31 -6.29 12.13
C ARG A 29 15.48 -7.73 11.69
N SER A 30 14.44 -8.31 11.10
CA SER A 30 14.44 -9.68 10.60
C SER A 30 13.78 -9.77 9.22
N ARG A 31 14.16 -10.82 8.49
CA ARG A 31 13.55 -11.14 7.20
C ARG A 31 12.06 -11.41 7.31
N SER A 32 11.62 -12.08 8.38
CA SER A 32 10.21 -12.39 8.64
C SER A 32 9.39 -11.12 8.85
N GLU A 33 9.89 -10.16 9.63
CA GLU A 33 9.21 -8.87 9.82
C GLU A 33 9.07 -8.09 8.51
N ALA A 34 10.11 -8.09 7.67
CA ALA A 34 10.08 -7.45 6.37
C ALA A 34 9.04 -8.12 5.45
N GLN A 35 9.02 -9.46 5.40
CA GLN A 35 8.04 -10.22 4.63
C GLN A 35 6.59 -9.94 5.10
N ASP A 36 6.38 -9.82 6.40
CA ASP A 36 5.08 -9.47 6.97
C ASP A 36 4.62 -8.07 6.58
N CYS A 37 5.53 -7.09 6.58
CA CYS A 37 5.22 -5.73 6.14
C CYS A 37 4.86 -5.68 4.65
N ILE A 38 5.62 -6.39 3.80
CA ILE A 38 5.35 -6.49 2.36
C ILE A 38 3.98 -7.10 2.11
N ARG A 39 3.66 -8.25 2.72
CA ARG A 39 2.37 -8.92 2.54
C ARG A 39 1.18 -8.01 2.92
N LYS A 40 1.30 -7.28 4.02
CA LYS A 40 0.25 -6.36 4.50
C LYS A 40 0.13 -5.14 3.59
N ALA A 41 1.25 -4.61 3.10
CA ALA A 41 1.26 -3.49 2.16
C ALA A 41 0.58 -3.90 0.85
N ASP A 42 0.95 -5.06 0.28
CA ASP A 42 0.36 -5.55 -0.97
C ASP A 42 -1.15 -5.79 -0.86
N ALA A 43 -1.61 -6.36 0.26
CA ALA A 43 -3.05 -6.50 0.52
C ALA A 43 -3.75 -5.14 0.55
N THR A 44 -3.20 -4.18 1.29
CA THR A 44 -3.77 -2.82 1.40
C THR A 44 -3.79 -2.10 0.05
N LYS A 45 -2.72 -2.24 -0.75
CA LYS A 45 -2.61 -1.68 -2.11
C LYS A 45 -3.66 -2.28 -3.04
N ARG A 46 -3.87 -3.61 -2.99
CA ARG A 46 -4.92 -4.29 -3.78
C ARG A 46 -6.32 -3.80 -3.44
N GLU A 47 -6.58 -3.50 -2.17
CA GLU A 47 -7.89 -2.98 -1.75
C GLU A 47 -8.08 -1.48 -2.09
N LEU A 48 -6.98 -0.73 -2.19
CA LEU A 48 -7.00 0.70 -2.57
C LEU A 48 -7.09 0.91 -4.09
N TRP A 49 -6.39 0.09 -4.86
CA TRP A 49 -6.16 0.31 -6.29
C TRP A 49 -6.63 -0.86 -7.17
N GLY A 50 -7.16 -1.93 -6.57
CA GLY A 50 -7.49 -3.16 -7.27
C GLY A 50 -6.27 -4.07 -7.48
N THR A 51 -6.50 -5.25 -8.04
CA THR A 51 -5.41 -6.11 -8.52
C THR A 51 -4.81 -5.51 -9.78
N THR A 52 -3.67 -4.86 -9.68
CA THR A 52 -2.84 -4.54 -10.85
C THR A 52 -2.22 -5.84 -11.39
N GLU A 53 -3.03 -6.65 -12.08
CA GLU A 53 -2.50 -7.63 -13.04
C GLU A 53 -2.13 -6.84 -14.31
N GLY A 54 -0.94 -6.25 -14.32
CA GLY A 54 -0.45 -5.53 -15.50
C GLY A 54 0.71 -4.59 -15.20
N SER A 55 1.81 -4.80 -15.92
CA SER A 55 3.01 -3.94 -15.97
C SER A 55 4.16 -4.30 -15.00
N MET A 56 4.62 -5.55 -15.07
CA MET A 56 6.06 -5.84 -14.96
C MET A 56 6.55 -6.66 -16.18
N ASP A 57 5.86 -6.54 -17.32
CA ASP A 57 6.36 -7.04 -18.60
C ASP A 57 6.97 -5.87 -19.38
N GLY A 58 8.27 -5.97 -19.67
CA GLY A 58 8.88 -5.25 -20.80
C GLY A 58 9.72 -4.00 -20.49
N HIS A 59 10.79 -4.13 -19.71
CA HIS A 59 12.06 -3.48 -20.11
C HIS A 59 13.25 -4.31 -19.63
N LEU A 60 13.55 -5.34 -20.43
CA LEU A 60 14.93 -5.77 -20.68
C LEU A 60 15.54 -4.79 -21.69
#